data_AF-A0A925L4Q2-F1
#
_entry.id   AF-A0A925L4Q2-F1
#
_cell.length_a   1.000
_cell.length_b   1.000
_cell.length_c   1.000
_cell.angle_alpha   90.00
_cell.angle_beta   90.00
_cell.angle_gamma   90.00
#
_symmetry.space_group_name_H-M   'P 1'
#
loop_
_entity.id
_entity.type
_entity.pdbx_description
1 polymer ?
#
loop_
_entity_poly.entity_id
_entity_poly.type
_entity_poly.pdbx_seq_one_letter_code
_entity_poly.pdbx_strand_id
1 'polypeptide(L)'
;MNAFDPPLVTGPKACESIAHTMIGHFATRLEVEAAKAGGALTAEAIRDLAERFLSEETARFQPVLKRSWDACTHAREAKQWESARRRPFDRILAKPFAHLFPPRQGDDGTKGTLSRRMIPGFNLAVDKMIGPALYEQCQRKSQAILERHRQNSGGYSWPAIHADPQSMALSNDVLMVVAHYFAHFERRRDWFMALVNSNLSPVPADAPDAHWQLSEFGFAELMRALFAALKAELGRDGTGLRKRYGEQTVETMEGFLKKLEG
;
A
#
# COMPACT_ATOMS: atom_id res chain seq x y z
N MET A 1 27.78 22.60 -24.59
CA MET A 1 26.71 21.60 -24.76
C MET A 1 26.14 21.37 -23.36
N ASN A 2 25.19 22.21 -22.93
CA ASN A 2 24.66 22.17 -21.57
C ASN A 2 23.40 21.31 -21.58
N ALA A 3 23.44 20.20 -20.85
CA ALA A 3 22.27 19.41 -20.52
C ALA A 3 21.34 20.28 -19.67
N PHE A 4 20.22 20.70 -20.25
CA PHE A 4 19.15 21.37 -19.53
C PHE A 4 18.47 20.29 -18.69
N ASP A 5 18.73 20.25 -17.39
CA ASP A 5 18.03 19.38 -16.45
C ASP A 5 16.97 20.25 -15.75
N PRO A 6 15.71 20.26 -16.23
CA PRO A 6 14.67 21.07 -15.61
C PRO A 6 14.36 20.55 -14.19
N PRO A 7 13.93 21.44 -13.27
CA PRO A 7 13.61 21.05 -11.90
C PRO A 7 12.50 19.99 -11.89
N LEU A 8 12.59 19.04 -10.95
CA LEU A 8 11.60 17.98 -10.71
C LEU A 8 10.26 18.58 -10.24
N VAL A 9 9.44 19.01 -11.18
CA VAL A 9 8.03 19.30 -10.94
C VAL A 9 7.30 17.95 -10.86
N THR A 10 6.39 17.79 -9.90
CA THR A 10 5.60 16.56 -9.73
C THR A 10 4.10 16.83 -9.93
N GLY A 11 3.35 15.81 -10.32
CA GLY A 11 1.90 15.90 -10.53
C GLY A 11 1.50 16.57 -11.86
N PRO A 12 0.25 17.08 -11.99
CA PRO A 12 -0.29 17.60 -13.25
C PRO A 12 0.58 18.67 -13.93
N LYS A 13 1.26 19.51 -13.12
CA LYS A 13 2.17 20.56 -13.59
C LYS A 13 3.43 20.01 -14.29
N ALA A 14 3.85 18.80 -13.94
CA ALA A 14 4.99 18.14 -14.58
C ALA A 14 4.63 17.72 -16.02
N CYS A 15 3.46 17.11 -16.19
CA CYS A 15 2.93 16.74 -17.49
C CYS A 15 2.67 17.97 -18.37
N GLU A 16 2.14 19.04 -17.78
CA GLU A 16 1.91 20.33 -18.44
C GLU A 16 3.23 20.94 -18.94
N SER A 17 4.26 20.96 -18.10
CA SER A 17 5.59 21.48 -18.47
C SER A 17 6.25 20.69 -19.60
N ILE A 18 6.12 19.36 -19.61
CA ILE A 18 6.66 18.51 -20.67
C ILE A 18 5.92 18.78 -21.98
N ALA A 19 4.59 18.85 -21.94
CA ALA A 19 3.77 19.14 -23.12
C ALA A 19 4.07 20.51 -23.72
N HIS A 20 4.18 21.56 -22.88
CA HIS A 20 4.55 22.91 -23.32
C HIS A 20 5.94 22.95 -23.97
N THR A 21 6.90 22.19 -23.44
CA THR A 21 8.25 22.12 -24.00
C THR A 21 8.26 21.44 -25.36
N MET A 22 7.52 20.33 -25.51
CA MET A 22 7.40 19.63 -26.79
C MET A 22 6.72 20.50 -27.86
N ILE A 23 5.63 21.18 -27.51
CA ILE A 23 4.91 22.08 -28.42
C ILE A 23 5.80 23.27 -28.82
N GLY A 24 6.52 23.86 -27.86
CA GLY A 24 7.45 24.95 -28.14
C GLY A 24 8.57 24.54 -29.10
N HIS A 25 9.20 23.38 -28.88
CA HIS A 25 10.24 22.86 -29.78
C HIS A 25 9.70 22.60 -31.19
N PHE A 26 8.49 22.05 -31.30
CA PHE A 26 7.87 21.83 -32.61
C PHE A 26 7.54 23.15 -33.33
N ALA A 27 7.02 24.14 -32.60
CA ALA A 27 6.76 25.48 -33.15
C ALA A 27 8.05 26.15 -33.68
N THR A 28 9.15 26.09 -32.93
CA THR A 28 10.45 26.61 -33.39
C THR A 28 10.95 25.85 -34.64
N ARG A 29 10.70 24.54 -34.73
CA ARG A 29 11.05 23.75 -35.93
C ARG A 29 10.23 24.19 -37.15
N LEU A 30 8.94 24.46 -36.96
CA LEU A 30 8.06 24.97 -38.01
C LEU A 30 8.52 26.35 -38.52
N GLU A 31 8.91 27.25 -37.62
CA GLU A 31 9.42 28.58 -37.99
C GLU A 31 10.70 28.49 -38.85
N VAL A 32 11.63 27.61 -38.46
CA VAL A 32 12.88 27.40 -39.20
C VAL A 32 12.62 26.82 -40.59
N GLU A 33 11.76 25.82 -40.71
CA GLU A 33 11.45 25.20 -42.00
C GLU A 33 10.60 26.12 -42.89
N ALA A 34 9.69 26.90 -42.31
CA ALA A 34 8.95 27.93 -43.04
C ALA A 34 9.90 29.00 -43.60
N ALA A 35 10.88 29.46 -42.82
CA ALA A 35 11.88 30.41 -43.28
C ALA A 35 12.73 29.86 -44.46
N LYS A 36 13.08 28.57 -44.43
CA LYS A 36 13.78 27.90 -45.55
C LYS A 36 12.92 27.75 -46.81
N ALA A 37 11.61 27.59 -46.63
CA ALA A 37 10.65 27.38 -47.71
C ALA A 37 10.06 28.69 -48.29
N GLY A 38 10.63 29.86 -47.95
CA GLY A 38 10.16 31.15 -48.46
C GLY A 38 8.98 31.76 -47.69
N GLY A 39 8.77 31.34 -46.44
CA GLY A 39 7.80 31.92 -45.50
C GLY A 39 6.49 31.15 -45.37
N ALA A 40 6.29 30.05 -46.10
CA ALA A 40 5.08 29.24 -46.04
C ALA A 40 5.39 27.74 -46.07
N LEU A 41 4.57 26.95 -45.38
CA LEU A 41 4.61 25.49 -45.42
C LEU A 41 3.26 24.96 -45.91
N THR A 42 3.29 23.89 -46.71
CA THR A 42 2.07 23.18 -47.09
C THR A 42 1.61 22.28 -45.95
N ALA A 43 0.33 21.90 -45.95
CA ALA A 43 -0.22 20.97 -44.97
C ALA A 43 0.50 19.60 -44.97
N GLU A 44 0.97 19.15 -46.14
CA GLU A 44 1.74 17.92 -46.30
C GLU A 44 3.13 18.04 -45.65
N ALA A 45 3.84 19.14 -45.91
CA ALA A 45 5.14 19.40 -45.29
C ALA A 45 5.07 19.51 -43.76
N ILE A 46 3.98 20.08 -43.22
CA ILE A 46 3.73 20.15 -41.77
C ILE A 46 3.55 18.74 -41.19
N ARG A 47 2.81 17.86 -41.88
CA ARG A 47 2.57 16.49 -41.43
C ARG A 47 3.86 15.67 -41.42
N ASP A 48 4.64 15.74 -42.50
CA ASP A 48 5.93 15.06 -42.60
C ASP A 48 6.94 15.58 -41.56
N LEU A 49 6.88 16.86 -41.22
CA LEU A 49 7.70 17.44 -40.16
C LEU A 49 7.28 16.93 -38.77
N ALA A 50 5.97 16.84 -38.51
CA ALA A 50 5.44 16.32 -37.25
C ALA A 50 5.83 14.86 -37.02
N GLU A 51 5.72 14.01 -38.04
CA GLU A 51 6.09 12.59 -37.95
C GLU A 51 7.59 12.42 -37.69
N ARG A 52 8.44 13.17 -38.41
CA ARG A 52 9.89 13.15 -38.19
C ARG A 52 10.26 13.65 -36.80
N PHE A 53 9.69 14.77 -36.37
CA PHE A 53 9.90 15.35 -35.05
C PHE A 53 9.54 14.35 -33.94
N LEU A 54 8.38 13.70 -34.05
CA LEU A 54 7.98 12.66 -33.10
C LEU A 54 8.97 11.49 -33.11
N SER A 55 9.39 11.01 -34.27
CA SER A 55 10.32 9.87 -34.37
C SER A 55 11.70 10.17 -33.74
N GLU A 56 12.23 11.37 -33.96
CA GLU A 56 13.56 11.80 -33.50
C GLU A 56 13.55 12.13 -32.00
N GLU A 57 12.52 12.81 -31.52
CA GLU A 57 12.46 13.32 -30.16
C GLU A 57 11.82 12.33 -29.18
N THR A 58 11.11 11.30 -29.64
CA THR A 58 10.53 10.24 -28.76
C THR A 58 11.62 9.62 -27.88
N ALA A 59 12.78 9.27 -28.44
CA ALA A 59 13.88 8.68 -27.68
C ALA A 59 14.44 9.64 -26.61
N ARG A 60 14.40 10.95 -26.87
CA ARG A 60 14.90 11.99 -25.96
C ARG A 60 13.95 12.28 -24.81
N PHE A 61 12.64 12.28 -25.08
CA PHE A 61 11.62 12.56 -24.07
C PHE A 61 11.21 11.32 -23.26
N GLN A 62 11.47 10.10 -23.74
CA GLN A 62 11.08 8.85 -23.07
C GLN A 62 11.62 8.74 -21.63
N PRO A 63 12.90 9.08 -21.32
CA PRO A 63 13.40 9.05 -19.94
C PRO A 63 12.73 10.08 -19.02
N VAL A 64 12.37 11.27 -19.55
CA VAL A 64 11.70 12.33 -18.78
C VAL A 64 10.24 11.98 -18.51
N LEU A 65 9.54 11.48 -19.53
CA LEU A 65 8.16 10.97 -19.40
C LEU A 65 8.11 9.81 -18.41
N LYS A 66 9.05 8.86 -18.49
CA LYS A 66 9.16 7.74 -17.55
C LYS A 66 9.40 8.24 -16.12
N ARG A 67 10.35 9.15 -15.91
CA ARG A 67 10.58 9.76 -14.57
C ARG A 67 9.35 10.47 -14.02
N SER A 68 8.63 11.22 -14.85
CA SER A 68 7.40 11.91 -14.45
C SER A 68 6.27 10.92 -14.14
N TRP A 69 6.15 9.85 -14.92
CA TRP A 69 5.22 8.75 -14.69
C TRP A 69 5.51 8.02 -13.38
N ASP A 70 6.76 7.66 -13.14
CA ASP A 70 7.21 6.99 -11.92
C ASP A 70 6.96 7.89 -10.70
N ALA A 71 7.35 9.18 -10.78
CA ALA A 71 7.09 10.15 -9.71
C ALA A 71 5.59 10.36 -9.43
N CYS A 72 4.76 10.41 -10.47
CA CYS A 72 3.31 10.52 -10.32
C CYS A 72 2.71 9.25 -9.70
N THR A 73 3.21 8.09 -10.09
CA THR A 73 2.82 6.78 -9.55
C THR A 73 3.19 6.69 -8.08
N HIS A 74 4.43 7.03 -7.72
CA HIS A 74 4.91 7.10 -6.33
C HIS A 74 4.12 8.12 -5.50
N ALA A 75 3.81 9.31 -6.03
CA ALA A 75 3.01 10.31 -5.32
C ALA A 75 1.55 9.86 -5.14
N ARG A 76 0.99 9.16 -6.14
CA ARG A 76 -0.35 8.56 -6.06
C ARG A 76 -0.39 7.44 -5.04
N GLU A 77 0.63 6.61 -4.98
CA GLU A 77 0.78 5.57 -3.97
C GLU A 77 1.01 6.18 -2.58
N ALA A 78 1.84 7.22 -2.44
CA ALA A 78 1.98 8.00 -1.20
C ALA A 78 0.65 8.61 -0.72
N LYS A 79 -0.21 9.05 -1.65
CA LYS A 79 -1.59 9.45 -1.32
C LYS A 79 -2.50 8.27 -1.01
N GLN A 80 -2.32 7.11 -1.66
CA GLN A 80 -2.99 5.88 -1.26
C GLN A 80 -2.56 5.45 0.14
N TRP A 81 -1.32 5.70 0.55
CA TRP A 81 -0.80 5.47 1.90
C TRP A 81 -1.43 6.39 2.94
N GLU A 82 -1.64 7.67 2.61
CA GLU A 82 -2.50 8.55 3.41
C GLU A 82 -3.96 8.09 3.41
N SER A 83 -4.45 7.46 2.33
CA SER A 83 -5.79 6.87 2.27
C SER A 83 -5.91 5.53 3.02
N ALA A 84 -4.85 4.76 3.16
CA ALA A 84 -4.79 3.55 3.98
C ALA A 84 -4.88 3.92 5.48
N ARG A 85 -4.39 5.10 5.86
CA ARG A 85 -4.70 5.71 7.16
C ARG A 85 -6.15 6.18 7.31
N ARG A 86 -6.94 6.23 6.22
CA ARG A 86 -8.39 6.51 6.23
C ARG A 86 -9.26 5.26 6.30
N ARG A 87 -8.70 4.06 6.18
CA ARG A 87 -9.44 2.80 6.36
C ARG A 87 -9.36 2.38 7.83
N PRO A 88 -10.40 2.61 8.64
CA PRO A 88 -10.27 2.48 10.09
C PRO A 88 -10.03 1.02 10.49
N PHE A 89 -10.60 0.07 9.74
CA PHE A 89 -10.40 -1.35 9.97
C PHE A 89 -8.94 -1.78 9.79
N ASP A 90 -8.28 -1.33 8.71
CA ASP A 90 -6.88 -1.68 8.43
C ASP A 90 -5.96 -1.22 9.57
N ARG A 91 -6.26 -0.05 10.13
CA ARG A 91 -5.49 0.50 11.25
C ARG A 91 -5.74 -0.24 12.56
N ILE A 92 -6.98 -0.61 12.83
CA ILE A 92 -7.34 -1.47 13.98
C ILE A 92 -6.62 -2.82 13.86
N LEU A 93 -6.62 -3.42 12.67
CA LEU A 93 -5.99 -4.72 12.43
C LEU A 93 -4.46 -4.65 12.46
N ALA A 94 -3.86 -3.50 12.14
CA ALA A 94 -2.41 -3.31 12.20
C ALA A 94 -1.86 -3.12 13.62
N LYS A 95 -2.69 -2.69 14.57
CA LYS A 95 -2.26 -2.37 15.94
C LYS A 95 -1.48 -3.50 16.63
N PRO A 96 -1.89 -4.79 16.58
CA PRO A 96 -1.21 -5.86 17.29
C PRO A 96 0.27 -6.02 16.89
N PHE A 97 0.62 -5.78 15.63
CA PHE A 97 1.98 -5.97 15.12
C PHE A 97 2.73 -4.66 14.82
N ALA A 98 2.12 -3.51 15.10
CA ALA A 98 2.73 -2.20 14.80
C ALA A 98 4.11 -2.02 15.45
N HIS A 99 4.34 -2.62 16.62
CA HIS A 99 5.61 -2.61 17.33
C HIS A 99 6.76 -3.31 16.58
N LEU A 100 6.47 -4.18 15.61
CA LEU A 100 7.47 -4.86 14.80
C LEU A 100 8.07 -3.97 13.71
N PHE A 101 7.45 -2.83 13.41
CA PHE A 101 7.99 -1.87 12.45
C PHE A 101 9.19 -1.09 13.01
N PRO A 102 10.04 -0.48 12.17
CA PRO A 102 11.10 0.41 12.66
C PRO A 102 10.51 1.66 13.31
N PRO A 103 11.19 2.30 14.27
CA PRO A 103 10.67 3.48 14.96
C PRO A 103 10.41 4.64 13.98
N ARG A 104 9.28 5.32 14.16
CA ARG A 104 8.90 6.52 13.41
C ARG A 104 8.11 7.45 14.32
N GLN A 105 8.32 8.76 14.21
CA GLN A 105 7.57 9.72 15.01
C GLN A 105 6.05 9.55 14.80
N GLY A 106 5.31 9.46 15.90
CA GLY A 106 3.85 9.40 15.91
C GLY A 106 3.25 8.03 15.62
N ASP A 107 4.03 6.95 15.68
CA ASP A 107 3.51 5.58 15.63
C ASP A 107 4.17 4.63 16.66
N ASP A 108 3.69 3.39 16.70
CA ASP A 108 4.06 2.38 17.71
C ASP A 108 5.33 1.57 17.35
N GLY A 109 6.08 1.92 16.29
CA GLY A 109 7.21 1.10 15.80
C GLY A 109 8.40 1.03 16.78
N THR A 110 9.04 -0.15 16.89
CA THR A 110 10.21 -0.36 17.76
C THR A 110 11.30 -1.26 17.14
N LYS A 111 10.98 -2.51 16.77
CA LYS A 111 12.00 -3.57 16.52
C LYS A 111 12.62 -3.55 15.11
N GLY A 112 11.92 -3.02 14.11
CA GLY A 112 12.39 -3.04 12.72
C GLY A 112 12.37 -4.40 12.03
N THR A 113 11.72 -5.42 12.60
CA THR A 113 11.57 -6.76 12.03
C THR A 113 10.76 -6.75 10.73
N LEU A 114 9.73 -5.89 10.66
CA LEU A 114 8.87 -5.73 9.48
C LEU A 114 9.12 -4.39 8.81
N SER A 115 8.97 -4.33 7.48
CA SER A 115 8.88 -3.06 6.75
C SER A 115 7.42 -2.62 6.64
N ARG A 116 7.15 -1.32 6.79
CA ARG A 116 5.82 -0.75 6.54
C ARG A 116 5.38 -0.96 5.09
N ARG A 117 6.31 -1.16 4.13
CA ARG A 117 6.01 -1.46 2.72
C ARG A 117 5.08 -2.65 2.54
N MET A 118 5.01 -3.56 3.51
CA MET A 118 4.19 -4.76 3.46
C MET A 118 2.68 -4.53 3.67
N ILE A 119 2.29 -3.40 4.27
CA ILE A 119 0.91 -3.17 4.74
C ILE A 119 -0.15 -3.31 3.62
N PRO A 120 0.07 -2.83 2.37
CA PRO A 120 -0.92 -2.97 1.30
C PRO A 120 -1.11 -4.43 0.91
N GLY A 121 0.00 -5.16 0.76
CA GLY A 121 -0.02 -6.61 0.52
C GLY A 121 -0.70 -7.38 1.65
N PHE A 122 -0.46 -6.99 2.90
CA PHE A 122 -1.13 -7.56 4.07
C PHE A 122 -2.65 -7.32 4.03
N ASN A 123 -3.09 -6.08 3.83
CA ASN A 123 -4.52 -5.75 3.77
C ASN A 123 -5.22 -6.48 2.61
N LEU A 124 -4.54 -6.57 1.45
CA LEU A 124 -5.03 -7.34 0.29
C LEU A 124 -5.13 -8.84 0.61
N ALA A 125 -4.15 -9.41 1.32
CA ALA A 125 -4.20 -10.79 1.75
C ALA A 125 -5.40 -11.04 2.67
N VAL A 126 -5.63 -10.16 3.66
CA VAL A 126 -6.77 -10.24 4.56
C VAL A 126 -8.09 -10.17 3.80
N ASP A 127 -8.24 -9.21 2.90
CA ASP A 127 -9.43 -9.08 2.03
C ASP A 127 -9.70 -10.38 1.23
N LYS A 128 -8.66 -10.98 0.65
CA LYS A 128 -8.78 -12.26 -0.07
C LYS A 128 -9.09 -13.44 0.83
N MET A 129 -8.64 -13.44 2.09
CA MET A 129 -8.89 -14.52 3.06
C MET A 129 -10.32 -14.48 3.59
N ILE A 130 -10.82 -13.30 3.96
CA ILE A 130 -12.14 -13.16 4.60
C ILE A 130 -13.26 -12.86 3.60
N GLY A 131 -12.90 -12.47 2.37
CA GLY A 131 -13.81 -12.13 1.30
C GLY A 131 -14.29 -10.67 1.35
N PRO A 132 -14.63 -10.09 0.19
CA PRO A 132 -14.90 -8.66 0.06
C PRO A 132 -16.14 -8.21 0.84
N ALA A 133 -17.17 -9.05 0.97
CA ALA A 133 -18.39 -8.71 1.70
C ALA A 133 -18.14 -8.55 3.21
N LEU A 134 -17.36 -9.47 3.80
CA LEU A 134 -17.00 -9.41 5.22
C LEU A 134 -16.01 -8.27 5.45
N TYR A 135 -15.03 -8.08 4.56
CA TYR A 135 -14.08 -6.98 4.65
C TYR A 135 -14.79 -5.60 4.62
N GLU A 136 -15.74 -5.40 3.70
CA GLU A 136 -16.55 -4.18 3.64
C GLU A 136 -17.41 -3.99 4.89
N GLN A 137 -17.99 -5.07 5.43
CA GLN A 137 -18.71 -5.02 6.70
C GLN A 137 -17.81 -4.58 7.86
N CYS A 138 -16.57 -5.08 7.93
CA CYS A 138 -15.58 -4.66 8.92
C CYS A 138 -15.21 -3.19 8.76
N GLN A 139 -15.05 -2.69 7.52
CA GLN A 139 -14.81 -1.26 7.27
C GLN A 139 -15.99 -0.40 7.79
N ARG A 140 -17.23 -0.77 7.48
CA ARG A 140 -18.43 -0.04 7.95
C ARG A 140 -18.53 -0.03 9.49
N LYS A 141 -18.32 -1.17 10.13
CA LYS A 141 -18.32 -1.27 11.61
C LYS A 141 -17.21 -0.42 12.22
N SER A 142 -16.02 -0.46 11.64
CA SER A 142 -14.88 0.34 12.12
C SER A 142 -15.11 1.85 11.94
N GLN A 143 -15.80 2.26 10.86
CA GLN A 143 -16.19 3.65 10.66
C GLN A 143 -17.20 4.12 11.72
N ALA A 144 -18.17 3.28 12.09
CA ALA A 144 -19.12 3.60 13.15
C ALA A 144 -18.42 3.74 14.51
N ILE A 145 -17.44 2.88 14.81
CA ILE A 145 -16.61 3.01 16.01
C ILE A 145 -15.83 4.33 15.97
N LEU A 146 -15.19 4.65 14.85
CA LEU A 146 -14.41 5.88 14.67
C LEU A 146 -15.25 7.14 14.97
N GLU A 147 -16.48 7.21 14.46
CA GLU A 147 -17.37 8.36 14.67
C GLU A 147 -17.77 8.52 16.16
N ARG A 148 -17.98 7.41 16.89
CA ARG A 148 -18.27 7.48 18.34
C ARG A 148 -17.10 8.04 19.16
N HIS A 149 -15.88 7.83 18.68
CA HIS A 149 -14.65 8.31 19.34
C HIS A 149 -14.13 9.64 18.76
N ARG A 150 -14.96 10.33 17.96
CA ARG A 150 -14.63 11.64 17.42
C ARG A 150 -14.55 12.67 18.54
N GLN A 151 -13.46 13.41 18.58
CA GLN A 151 -13.24 14.49 19.53
C GLN A 151 -13.86 15.80 19.00
N ASN A 152 -14.19 16.72 19.92
CA ASN A 152 -14.73 18.04 19.59
C ASN A 152 -13.81 18.86 18.66
N SER A 153 -12.50 18.59 18.66
CA SER A 153 -11.51 19.18 17.76
C SER A 153 -11.53 18.61 16.34
N GLY A 154 -12.38 17.62 16.06
CA GLY A 154 -12.41 16.87 14.79
C GLY A 154 -11.35 15.77 14.68
N GLY A 155 -10.53 15.56 15.71
CA GLY A 155 -9.55 14.47 15.80
C GLY A 155 -10.13 13.15 16.34
N TYR A 156 -9.32 12.10 16.33
CA TYR A 156 -9.68 10.77 16.84
C TYR A 156 -8.64 10.27 17.85
N SER A 157 -9.11 9.73 18.98
CA SER A 157 -8.24 9.05 19.95
C SER A 157 -8.04 7.59 19.54
N TRP A 158 -6.98 7.31 18.78
CA TRP A 158 -6.61 5.94 18.41
C TRP A 158 -6.40 5.01 19.60
N PRO A 159 -5.78 5.43 20.73
CA PRO A 159 -5.72 4.60 21.93
C PRO A 159 -7.11 4.18 22.43
N ALA A 160 -8.09 5.10 22.45
CA ALA A 160 -9.46 4.79 22.88
C ALA A 160 -10.17 3.86 21.88
N ILE A 161 -9.97 4.09 20.58
CA ILE A 161 -10.54 3.23 19.52
C ILE A 161 -9.99 1.81 19.60
N HIS A 162 -8.68 1.64 19.82
CA HIS A 162 -8.08 0.32 19.99
C HIS A 162 -8.52 -0.37 21.28
N ALA A 163 -8.86 0.39 22.33
CA ALA A 163 -9.40 -0.12 23.58
C ALA A 163 -10.92 -0.39 23.54
N ASP A 164 -11.63 0.02 22.49
CA ASP A 164 -13.07 -0.23 22.33
C ASP A 164 -13.33 -1.76 22.23
N PRO A 165 -14.19 -2.34 23.08
CA PRO A 165 -14.51 -3.77 23.02
C PRO A 165 -15.03 -4.24 21.66
N GLN A 166 -15.71 -3.38 20.90
CA GLN A 166 -16.17 -3.70 19.56
C GLN A 166 -15.03 -3.74 18.55
N SER A 167 -13.99 -2.90 18.70
CA SER A 167 -12.78 -2.99 17.88
C SER A 167 -12.06 -4.31 18.13
N MET A 168 -11.91 -4.69 19.40
CA MET A 168 -11.27 -5.95 19.79
C MET A 168 -12.06 -7.16 19.27
N ALA A 169 -13.39 -7.16 19.45
CA ALA A 169 -14.25 -8.22 18.93
C ALA A 169 -14.19 -8.33 17.40
N LEU A 170 -14.16 -7.19 16.69
CA LEU A 170 -14.07 -7.17 15.23
C LEU A 170 -12.76 -7.78 14.72
N SER A 171 -11.63 -7.41 15.34
CA SER A 171 -10.34 -8.02 15.04
C SER A 171 -10.35 -9.51 15.32
N ASN A 172 -10.88 -9.94 16.47
CA ASN A 172 -10.95 -11.35 16.84
C ASN A 172 -11.80 -12.15 15.84
N ASP A 173 -12.98 -11.66 15.46
CA ASP A 173 -13.85 -12.32 14.47
C ASP A 173 -13.11 -12.57 13.15
N VAL A 174 -12.35 -11.58 12.68
CA VAL A 174 -11.53 -11.67 11.45
C VAL A 174 -10.39 -12.68 11.63
N LEU A 175 -9.70 -12.65 12.76
CA LEU A 175 -8.58 -13.55 13.05
C LEU A 175 -9.03 -15.01 13.13
N MET A 176 -10.25 -15.30 13.58
CA MET A 176 -10.80 -16.66 13.54
C MET A 176 -10.96 -17.18 12.10
N VAL A 177 -11.43 -16.34 11.18
CA VAL A 177 -11.51 -16.68 9.75
C VAL A 177 -10.11 -16.87 9.15
N VAL A 178 -9.18 -15.98 9.50
CA VAL A 178 -7.79 -16.08 9.06
C VAL A 178 -7.18 -17.40 9.53
N ALA A 179 -7.33 -17.79 10.80
CA ALA A 179 -6.82 -19.06 11.30
C ALA A 179 -7.36 -20.26 10.51
N HIS A 180 -8.66 -20.26 10.20
CA HIS A 180 -9.27 -21.30 9.38
C HIS A 180 -8.70 -21.36 7.95
N TYR A 181 -8.41 -20.21 7.35
CA TYR A 181 -7.79 -20.14 6.03
C TYR A 181 -6.43 -20.87 5.97
N PHE A 182 -5.71 -20.90 7.09
CA PHE A 182 -4.41 -21.58 7.23
C PHE A 182 -4.49 -23.08 7.57
N ALA A 183 -5.64 -23.75 7.38
CA ALA A 183 -5.76 -25.21 7.56
C ALA A 183 -4.71 -26.00 6.75
N HIS A 184 -4.35 -25.52 5.56
CA HIS A 184 -3.19 -26.00 4.79
C HIS A 184 -1.98 -25.07 4.97
N PHE A 185 -1.40 -25.11 6.16
CA PHE A 185 -0.47 -24.09 6.67
C PHE A 185 0.65 -23.70 5.70
N GLU A 186 1.52 -24.64 5.29
CA GLU A 186 2.68 -24.34 4.42
C GLU A 186 2.27 -23.65 3.12
N ARG A 187 1.33 -24.26 2.38
CA ARG A 187 0.83 -23.72 1.11
C ARG A 187 0.23 -22.33 1.27
N ARG A 188 -0.46 -22.07 2.38
CA ARG A 188 -1.14 -20.79 2.64
C ARG A 188 -0.18 -19.74 3.14
N ARG A 189 0.87 -20.11 3.90
CA ARG A 189 2.00 -19.23 4.25
C ARG A 189 2.71 -18.77 2.98
N ASP A 190 3.06 -19.71 2.10
CA ASP A 190 3.79 -19.39 0.87
C ASP A 190 2.96 -18.48 -0.03
N TRP A 191 1.66 -18.75 -0.17
CA TRP A 191 0.73 -17.87 -0.87
C TRP A 191 0.67 -16.46 -0.26
N PHE A 192 0.57 -16.37 1.07
CA PHE A 192 0.50 -15.09 1.77
C PHE A 192 1.78 -14.28 1.55
N MET A 193 2.95 -14.91 1.74
CA MET A 193 4.24 -14.27 1.54
C MET A 193 4.44 -13.81 0.10
N ALA A 194 4.10 -14.65 -0.88
CA ALA A 194 4.17 -14.29 -2.29
C ALA A 194 3.28 -13.09 -2.62
N LEU A 195 2.05 -13.08 -2.09
CA LEU A 195 1.11 -11.97 -2.30
C LEU A 195 1.63 -10.67 -1.66
N VAL A 196 2.13 -10.73 -0.43
CA VAL A 196 2.70 -9.56 0.26
C VAL A 196 3.91 -9.02 -0.48
N ASN A 197 4.85 -9.89 -0.86
CA ASN A 197 6.09 -9.51 -1.54
C ASN A 197 5.85 -8.95 -2.95
N SER A 198 4.79 -9.41 -3.62
CA SER A 198 4.38 -8.88 -4.93
C SER A 198 3.65 -7.53 -4.84
N ASN A 199 3.28 -7.09 -3.63
CA ASN A 199 2.52 -5.86 -3.37
C ASN A 199 3.23 -4.96 -2.34
N LEU A 200 4.56 -5.06 -2.23
CA LEU A 200 5.35 -4.10 -1.47
C LEU A 200 5.28 -2.75 -2.16
N SER A 201 5.01 -1.69 -1.41
CA SER A 201 5.08 -0.39 -2.06
C SER A 201 6.50 -0.05 -2.50
N PRO A 202 6.63 0.63 -3.62
CA PRO A 202 7.93 0.93 -4.17
C PRO A 202 8.59 2.04 -3.36
N VAL A 203 9.91 1.97 -3.30
CA VAL A 203 10.80 2.92 -2.63
C VAL A 203 12.00 3.19 -3.52
N PRO A 204 12.71 4.31 -3.35
CA PRO A 204 14.00 4.54 -4.00
C PRO A 204 14.98 3.38 -3.76
N ALA A 205 15.86 3.12 -4.72
CA ALA A 205 16.81 1.99 -4.65
C ALA A 205 17.81 2.10 -3.49
N ASP A 206 18.06 3.31 -3.00
CA ASP A 206 18.92 3.64 -1.86
C ASP A 206 18.17 3.65 -0.52
N ALA A 207 16.86 3.38 -0.51
CA ALA A 207 16.10 3.30 0.72
C ALA A 207 16.61 2.14 1.61
N PRO A 208 16.68 2.30 2.94
CA PRO A 208 17.19 1.27 3.85
C PRO A 208 16.50 -0.09 3.73
N ASP A 209 15.23 -0.11 3.33
CA ASP A 209 14.42 -1.31 3.17
C ASP A 209 14.11 -1.64 1.70
N ALA A 210 14.87 -1.11 0.74
CA ALA A 210 14.65 -1.33 -0.71
C ALA A 210 14.61 -2.82 -1.10
N HIS A 211 15.49 -3.62 -0.49
CA HIS A 211 15.61 -5.07 -0.71
C HIS A 211 14.80 -5.91 0.28
N TRP A 212 14.07 -5.27 1.20
CA TRP A 212 13.29 -5.98 2.20
C TRP A 212 12.19 -6.81 1.54
N GLN A 213 12.05 -8.05 1.99
CA GLN A 213 10.94 -8.94 1.66
C GLN A 213 10.47 -9.63 2.94
N LEU A 214 9.18 -9.96 2.99
CA LEU A 214 8.64 -10.80 4.04
C LEU A 214 9.24 -12.20 3.91
N SER A 215 10.01 -12.60 4.92
CA SER A 215 10.56 -13.95 5.10
C SER A 215 9.64 -14.82 5.95
N GLU A 216 9.93 -16.12 6.05
CA GLU A 216 9.21 -17.03 6.96
C GLU A 216 9.31 -16.59 8.42
N PHE A 217 10.48 -16.13 8.85
CA PHE A 217 10.67 -15.56 10.18
C PHE A 217 9.79 -14.32 10.40
N GLY A 218 9.78 -13.39 9.42
CA GLY A 218 8.93 -12.20 9.48
C GLY A 218 7.44 -12.54 9.50
N PHE A 219 7.02 -13.55 8.73
CA PHE A 219 5.67 -14.08 8.74
C PHE A 219 5.29 -14.63 10.12
N ALA A 220 6.16 -15.43 10.74
CA ALA A 220 5.92 -16.00 12.05
C ALA A 220 5.78 -14.90 13.12
N GLU A 221 6.68 -13.90 13.13
CA GLU A 221 6.60 -12.77 14.06
C GLU A 221 5.31 -11.95 13.86
N LEU A 222 4.93 -11.69 12.60
CA LEU A 222 3.67 -11.02 12.28
C LEU A 222 2.45 -11.79 12.82
N MET A 223 2.36 -13.09 12.53
CA MET A 223 1.22 -13.90 12.93
C MET A 223 1.17 -14.10 14.44
N ARG A 224 2.31 -14.27 15.11
CA ARG A 224 2.37 -14.32 16.59
C ARG A 224 1.88 -13.01 17.20
N ALA A 225 2.29 -11.87 16.66
CA ALA A 225 1.84 -10.57 17.15
C ALA A 225 0.34 -10.36 16.90
N LEU A 226 -0.18 -10.76 15.74
CA LEU A 226 -1.61 -10.67 15.41
C LEU A 226 -2.48 -11.49 16.38
N PHE A 227 -2.07 -12.72 16.70
CA PHE A 227 -2.86 -13.64 17.50
C PHE A 227 -2.52 -13.60 19.01
N ALA A 228 -1.60 -12.74 19.45
CA ALA A 228 -1.11 -12.71 20.83
C ALA A 228 -2.25 -12.57 21.87
N ALA A 229 -3.23 -11.70 21.60
CA ALA A 229 -4.36 -11.48 22.50
C ALA A 229 -5.27 -12.73 22.61
N LEU A 230 -5.59 -13.36 21.47
CA LEU A 230 -6.39 -14.58 21.43
C LEU A 230 -5.68 -15.74 22.12
N LYS A 231 -4.37 -15.89 21.91
CA LYS A 231 -3.54 -16.88 22.61
C LYS A 231 -3.54 -16.66 24.13
N ALA A 232 -3.44 -15.40 24.57
CA ALA A 232 -3.46 -15.06 25.99
C ALA A 232 -4.84 -15.25 26.64
N GLU A 233 -5.93 -15.05 25.90
CA GLU A 233 -7.29 -15.36 26.37
C GLU A 233 -7.53 -16.87 26.49
N LEU A 234 -7.07 -17.61 25.49
CA LEU A 234 -7.17 -19.07 25.47
C LEU A 234 -6.40 -19.70 26.65
N GLY A 235 -5.19 -19.23 26.93
CA GLY A 235 -4.37 -19.76 28.03
C GLY A 235 -4.91 -19.44 29.43
N ARG A 236 -5.85 -18.50 29.58
CA ARG A 236 -6.45 -18.13 30.87
C ARG A 236 -7.68 -18.98 31.22
N ASP A 237 -8.64 -19.06 30.30
CA ASP A 237 -9.95 -19.69 30.57
C ASP A 237 -10.54 -20.25 29.28
N GLY A 238 -10.42 -19.56 28.13
CA GLY A 238 -10.83 -20.06 26.81
C GLY A 238 -12.34 -20.36 26.64
N THR A 239 -13.12 -20.42 27.72
CA THR A 239 -14.56 -20.66 27.74
C THR A 239 -15.33 -19.57 26.99
N GLY A 240 -14.93 -18.31 27.14
CA GLY A 240 -15.49 -17.18 26.40
C GLY A 240 -15.35 -17.33 24.88
N LEU A 241 -14.16 -17.74 24.42
CA LEU A 241 -13.89 -18.02 23.01
C LEU A 241 -14.74 -19.19 22.50
N ARG A 242 -14.78 -20.31 23.23
CA ARG A 242 -15.58 -21.50 22.87
C ARG A 242 -17.06 -21.19 22.81
N LYS A 243 -17.58 -20.42 23.76
CA LYS A 243 -18.98 -19.97 23.78
C LYS A 243 -19.33 -19.08 22.59
N ARG A 244 -18.41 -18.22 22.15
CA ARG A 244 -18.64 -17.29 21.02
C ARG A 244 -18.48 -17.95 19.66
N TYR A 245 -17.45 -18.77 19.48
CA TYR A 245 -17.02 -19.26 18.16
C TYR A 245 -17.28 -20.75 17.95
N GLY A 246 -17.65 -21.50 19.00
CA GLY A 246 -17.79 -22.95 18.97
C GLY A 246 -16.46 -23.69 19.12
N GLU A 247 -16.54 -24.93 19.59
CA GLU A 247 -15.38 -25.77 19.92
C GLU A 247 -14.44 -25.94 18.71
N GLN A 248 -15.00 -26.38 17.58
CA GLN A 248 -14.23 -26.68 16.37
C GLN A 248 -13.44 -25.47 15.83
N THR A 249 -14.00 -24.26 15.92
CA THR A 249 -13.32 -23.03 15.48
C THR A 249 -12.13 -22.71 16.39
N VAL A 250 -12.31 -22.90 17.70
CA VAL A 250 -11.24 -22.69 18.69
C VAL A 250 -10.14 -23.74 18.51
N GLU A 251 -10.48 -25.01 18.30
CA GLU A 251 -9.51 -26.08 17.99
C GLU A 251 -8.71 -25.78 16.72
N THR A 252 -9.37 -25.24 15.68
CA THR A 252 -8.69 -24.84 14.45
C THR A 252 -7.69 -23.72 14.70
N MET A 253 -8.07 -22.71 15.49
CA MET A 253 -7.19 -21.62 15.90
C MET A 253 -6.01 -22.15 16.76
N GLU A 254 -6.26 -23.06 17.69
CA GLU A 254 -5.21 -23.72 18.48
C GLU A 254 -4.22 -24.48 17.60
N GLY A 255 -4.71 -25.23 16.61
CA GLY A 255 -3.88 -25.93 15.64
C GLY A 255 -2.99 -24.97 14.85
N PHE A 256 -3.56 -23.85 14.40
CA PHE A 256 -2.81 -22.79 13.74
C PHE A 256 -1.73 -22.18 14.65
N LEU A 257 -2.05 -21.87 15.91
CA LEU A 257 -1.08 -21.36 16.88
C LEU A 257 0.09 -22.32 17.12
N LYS A 258 -0.18 -23.62 17.25
CA LYS A 258 0.88 -24.65 17.39
C LYS A 258 1.80 -24.71 16.18
N LYS A 259 1.28 -24.50 14.97
CA LYS A 259 2.11 -24.44 13.75
C LYS A 259 3.02 -23.21 13.70
N LEU A 260 2.67 -22.12 14.38
CA LEU A 260 3.52 -20.94 14.51
C LEU A 260 4.64 -21.11 15.57
N GLU A 261 4.55 -22.12 16.43
CA GLU A 261 5.54 -22.44 17.47
C GLU A 261 6.55 -23.51 17.04
N GLY A 262 6.29 -24.16 15.90
CA GLY A 262 7.16 -25.18 15.31
C GLY A 262 8.53 -24.66 14.90
#